data_AF-A0A933XII5-F1
#
_entry.id   AF-A0A933XII5-F1
#
_cell.length_a   1.000
_cell.length_b   1.000
_cell.length_c   1.000
_cell.angle_alpha   90.00
_cell.angle_beta   90.00
_cell.angle_gamma   90.00
#
_symmetry.space_group_name_H-M   'P 1'
#
loop_
_entity.id
_entity.type
_entity.pdbx_description
1 polymer ?
#
loop_
_entity_poly.entity_id
_entity_poly.type
_entity_poly.pdbx_seq_one_letter_code
_entity_poly.pdbx_strand_id
1 'polypeptide(L)'
;IKEKKEINGQALKFLNDKLKGEKVFLKFDAAKYDGSGNLLCYLYLKNKTFINAHLIKNKLADVDISLNYKYKAKFLSYAGTD
;
A
#
# COMPACT_ATOMS: atom_id res chain seq x y z
N ILE A 1 1.15 2.97 -4.14
CA ILE A 1 -0.33 3.02 -4.01
C ILE A 1 -0.69 4.45 -3.66
N LYS A 2 -1.89 4.90 -4.05
CA LYS A 2 -2.33 6.28 -3.85
C LYS A 2 -3.55 6.31 -2.94
N GLU A 3 -3.64 7.37 -2.14
CA GLU A 3 -4.79 7.63 -1.28
C GLU A 3 -6.06 7.82 -2.12
N LYS A 4 -7.16 7.21 -1.66
CA LYS A 4 -8.51 7.51 -2.14
C LYS A 4 -9.24 8.35 -1.09
N LYS A 5 -9.33 9.66 -1.34
CA LYS A 5 -9.80 10.66 -0.35
C LYS A 5 -11.18 10.33 0.24
N GLU A 6 -12.10 9.84 -0.58
CA GLU A 6 -13.48 9.51 -0.20
C GLU A 6 -13.58 8.46 0.92
N ILE A 7 -12.59 7.57 1.03
CA ILE A 7 -12.60 6.43 1.95
C ILE A 7 -11.42 6.42 2.91
N ASN A 8 -10.68 7.52 2.99
CA ASN A 8 -9.47 7.63 3.81
C ASN A 8 -9.73 7.22 5.27
N GLY A 9 -10.88 7.61 5.85
CA GLY A 9 -11.26 7.18 7.20
C GLY A 9 -11.33 5.66 7.38
N GLN A 10 -11.84 4.93 6.38
CA GLN A 10 -11.89 3.46 6.42
C GLN A 10 -10.49 2.84 6.24
N ALA A 11 -9.67 3.42 5.36
CA ALA A 11 -8.29 2.98 5.16
C ALA A 11 -7.44 3.17 6.44
N LEU A 12 -7.59 4.31 7.12
CA LEU A 12 -6.94 4.57 8.40
C LEU A 12 -7.40 3.61 9.48
N LYS A 13 -8.70 3.33 9.57
CA LYS A 13 -9.24 2.35 10.52
C LYS A 13 -8.65 0.96 10.24
N PHE A 14 -8.64 0.52 8.99
CA PHE A 14 -8.05 -0.76 8.58
C PHE A 14 -6.57 -0.86 8.97
N LEU A 15 -5.79 0.20 8.75
CA LEU A 15 -4.39 0.25 9.14
C LEU A 15 -4.23 0.20 10.65
N ASN A 16 -5.00 0.99 11.40
CA ASN A 16 -4.96 0.95 12.87
C ASN A 16 -5.30 -0.45 13.40
N ASP A 17 -6.37 -1.06 12.91
CA ASP A 17 -6.81 -2.39 13.36
C ASP A 17 -5.79 -3.48 13.03
N LYS A 18 -5.07 -3.38 11.90
CA LYS A 18 -4.06 -4.37 11.50
C LYS A 18 -2.66 -4.14 12.04
N LEU A 19 -2.28 -2.89 12.32
CA LEU A 19 -0.88 -2.53 12.60
C LEU A 19 -0.65 -2.13 14.06
N LYS A 20 -1.70 -1.78 14.81
CA LYS A 20 -1.56 -1.32 16.19
C LYS A 20 -0.98 -2.45 17.07
N GLY A 21 0.17 -2.20 17.66
CA GLY A 21 0.90 -3.16 18.50
C GLY A 21 1.71 -4.19 17.72
N GLU A 22 1.66 -4.16 16.38
CA GLU A 22 2.35 -5.14 15.54
C GLU A 22 3.72 -4.66 15.07
N LYS A 23 4.66 -5.59 14.94
CA LYS A 23 5.95 -5.32 14.28
C LYS A 23 5.77 -5.36 12.77
N VAL A 24 6.18 -4.29 12.11
CA VAL A 24 6.13 -4.14 10.66
C VAL A 24 7.53 -4.18 10.03
N PHE A 25 7.56 -4.60 8.77
CA PHE A 25 8.75 -4.59 7.93
C PHE A 25 8.52 -3.67 6.74
N LEU A 26 9.47 -2.78 6.51
CA LEU A 26 9.51 -1.91 5.35
C LEU A 26 10.46 -2.50 4.32
N LYS A 27 9.97 -2.63 3.09
CA LYS A 27 10.80 -2.96 1.94
C LYS A 27 10.75 -1.81 0.95
N PHE A 28 11.91 -1.40 0.46
CA PHE A 28 12.04 -0.30 -0.49
C PHE A 28 12.22 -0.83 -1.90
N ASP A 29 11.84 -0.01 -2.88
CA ASP A 29 12.23 -0.20 -4.27
C ASP A 29 13.55 0.55 -4.56
N ALA A 30 13.95 0.62 -5.83
CA ALA A 30 15.12 1.41 -6.25
C ALA A 30 14.98 2.90 -5.85
N ALA A 31 13.79 3.47 -6.05
CA ALA A 31 13.46 4.80 -5.58
C ALA A 31 12.88 4.73 -4.16
N LYS A 32 13.55 5.37 -3.20
CA LYS A 32 13.15 5.40 -1.79
C LYS A 32 12.26 6.61 -1.44
N TYR A 33 12.39 7.70 -2.19
CA TYR A 33 11.61 8.92 -2.00
C TYR A 33 10.97 9.36 -3.31
N ASP A 34 9.81 10.01 -3.23
CA ASP A 34 9.23 10.72 -4.35
C ASP A 34 9.77 12.15 -4.47
N GLY A 35 9.30 12.90 -5.48
CA GLY A 35 9.70 14.29 -5.71
C GLY A 35 9.29 15.28 -4.62
N SER A 36 8.43 14.87 -3.68
CA SER A 36 8.00 15.66 -2.52
C SER A 36 8.71 15.24 -1.24
N GLY A 37 9.64 14.27 -1.31
CA GLY A 37 10.36 13.75 -0.15
C GLY A 37 9.59 12.72 0.66
N ASN A 38 8.45 12.21 0.18
CA ASN A 38 7.71 11.16 0.87
C ASN A 38 8.42 9.82 0.72
N LEU A 39 8.46 9.04 1.82
CA LEU A 39 9.08 7.72 1.83
C LEU A 39 8.21 6.70 1.08
N LEU A 40 8.75 6.13 0.01
CA LEU A 40 8.10 5.11 -0.79
C LEU A 40 8.45 3.71 -0.26
N CYS A 41 7.47 2.96 0.20
CA CYS A 41 7.72 1.64 0.77
C CYS A 41 6.60 0.61 0.54
N TYR A 42 7.00 -0.65 0.64
CA TYR A 42 6.13 -1.82 0.73
C TYR A 42 6.09 -2.27 2.19
N LEU A 43 4.88 -2.29 2.76
CA LEU A 43 4.66 -2.61 4.17
C LEU A 43 4.23 -4.06 4.36
N TYR A 44 4.90 -4.76 5.26
CA TYR A 44 4.61 -6.14 5.62
C TYR A 44 4.44 -6.31 7.13
N LEU A 45 3.56 -7.22 7.55
CA LEU A 45 3.53 -7.72 8.92
C LEU A 45 4.55 -8.84 9.11
N LYS A 46 4.85 -9.18 10.37
CA LYS A 46 5.77 -10.29 10.73
C LYS A 46 5.39 -11.64 10.12
N ASN A 47 4.10 -11.89 9.96
CA ASN A 47 3.58 -13.09 9.28
C ASN A 47 3.65 -13.00 7.73
N LYS A 48 4.42 -12.04 7.19
CA LYS A 48 4.59 -11.75 5.75
C LYS A 48 3.32 -11.28 5.03
N THR A 49 2.28 -10.87 5.75
CA THR A 49 1.09 -10.25 5.15
C THR A 49 1.48 -8.94 4.45
N PHE A 50 1.18 -8.83 3.16
CA PHE A 50 1.52 -7.64 2.36
C PHE A 50 0.42 -6.57 2.45
N ILE A 51 0.61 -5.58 3.31
CA ILE A 51 -0.42 -4.58 3.64
C ILE A 51 -0.84 -3.75 2.41
N ASN A 52 0.11 -3.31 1.58
CA ASN A 52 -0.22 -2.53 0.39
C ASN A 52 -1.16 -3.31 -0.57
N ALA A 53 -0.98 -4.62 -0.69
CA ALA A 53 -1.85 -5.47 -1.51
C ALA A 53 -3.25 -5.59 -0.90
N HIS A 54 -3.35 -5.73 0.43
CA HIS A 54 -4.64 -5.78 1.10
C HIS A 54 -5.43 -4.47 0.94
N LEU A 55 -4.78 -3.32 1.02
CA LEU A 55 -5.43 -2.03 0.81
C LEU A 55 -6.10 -1.97 -0.58
N ILE A 56 -5.38 -2.38 -1.63
CA ILE A 56 -5.94 -2.40 -2.99
C ILE A 56 -7.10 -3.40 -3.10
N LYS A 57 -6.91 -4.63 -2.62
CA LYS A 57 -7.93 -5.69 -2.72
C LYS A 57 -9.22 -5.36 -1.97
N ASN A 58 -9.13 -4.60 -0.87
CA ASN A 58 -10.30 -4.15 -0.12
C ASN A 58 -10.86 -2.81 -0.64
N LYS A 59 -10.40 -2.35 -1.81
CA LYS A 59 -10.79 -1.08 -2.42
C LYS A 59 -10.56 0.12 -1.49
N LEU A 60 -9.56 0.04 -0.59
CA LEU A 60 -9.18 1.07 0.40
C LEU A 60 -8.09 2.02 -0.10
N ALA A 61 -7.43 1.69 -1.21
CA ALA A 61 -6.43 2.55 -1.86
C ALA A 61 -6.37 2.23 -3.34
N ASP A 62 -5.98 3.22 -4.14
CA ASP A 62 -5.83 3.06 -5.58
C ASP A 62 -4.40 2.65 -5.95
N VAL A 63 -4.27 2.01 -7.11
CA VAL A 63 -2.96 1.72 -7.70
C VAL A 63 -2.40 3.02 -8.28
N ASP A 64 -1.20 3.40 -7.86
CA ASP A 64 -0.53 4.54 -8.46
C ASP A 64 0.01 4.12 -9.83
N ILE A 65 -0.53 4.72 -10.89
CA ILE A 65 -0.13 4.46 -12.28
C ILE A 65 0.91 5.45 -12.79
N SER A 66 1.17 6.53 -12.06
CA SER A 66 2.11 7.59 -12.47
C SER A 66 3.58 7.16 -12.34
N LEU A 67 3.86 6.26 -11.41
CA LEU A 67 5.21 5.75 -11.13
C LEU A 67 5.44 4.38 -11.78
N ASN A 68 6.70 4.06 -12.06
CA ASN A 68 7.12 2.71 -12.40
C ASN A 68 7.81 2.07 -11.18
N TYR A 69 7.32 0.92 -10.73
CA TYR A 69 7.80 0.23 -9.53
C TYR A 69 7.53 -1.27 -9.64
N LYS A 70 8.32 -2.05 -8.89
CA LYS A 70 8.42 -3.51 -9.01
C LYS A 70 7.08 -4.24 -8.99
N TYR A 71 6.14 -3.82 -8.14
CA TYR A 71 4.85 -4.50 -7.97
C TYR A 71 3.70 -3.86 -8.73
N LYS A 72 3.94 -2.90 -9.64
CA LYS A 72 2.88 -2.19 -10.38
C LYS A 72 1.91 -3.12 -11.11
N ALA A 73 2.43 -4.03 -11.94
CA ALA A 73 1.60 -4.99 -12.68
C ALA A 73 0.77 -5.89 -11.75
N LYS A 74 1.37 -6.34 -10.65
CA LYS A 74 0.69 -7.14 -9.63
C LYS A 74 -0.43 -6.36 -8.94
N PHE A 75 -0.20 -5.10 -8.61
CA PHE A 75 -1.22 -4.23 -8.02
C PHE A 75 -2.37 -3.92 -8.98
N LEU A 76 -2.07 -3.67 -10.26
CA LEU A 76 -3.09 -3.51 -11.29
C LEU A 76 -3.99 -4.75 -11.41
N SER A 77 -3.40 -5.96 -11.33
CA SER A 77 -4.19 -7.20 -11.34
C SER A 77 -5.13 -7.35 -10.14
N TYR A 78 -4.81 -6.74 -8.99
CA TYR A 78 -5.67 -6.77 -7.80
C TYR A 78 -6.80 -5.76 -7.85
N ALA A 79 -6.64 -4.68 -8.61
CA ALA A 79 -7.68 -3.68 -8.77
C ALA A 79 -8.78 -4.12 -9.74
N GLY A 80 -8.48 -5.05 -10.65
CA GLY A 80 -9.42 -5.57 -11.68
C GLY A 80 -10.00 -6.96 -11.39
N THR A 81 -9.72 -7.55 -10.23
CA THR A 81 -10.40 -8.78 -9.78
C THR A 81 -11.68 -8.39 -9.03
N ASP A 82 -12.82 -8.54 -9.71
CA ASP A 82 -14.16 -8.51 -9.12
C ASP A 82 -14.54 -9.84 -8.47
#